data_AF-A0A848LJB9-F1
#
_entry.id   AF-A0A848LJB9-F1
#
_cell.length_a   1.000
_cell.length_b   1.000
_cell.length_c   1.000
_cell.angle_alpha   90.00
_cell.angle_beta   90.00
_cell.angle_gamma   90.00
#
_symmetry.space_group_name_H-M   'P 1'
#
loop_
_entity.id
_entity.type
_entity.pdbx_description
1 polymer ?
#
loop_
_entity_poly.entity_id
_entity_poly.type
_entity_poly.pdbx_seq_one_letter_code
_entity_poly.pdbx_strand_id
1 'polypeptide(L)'
;MSDRHQSLTELEDLIRSARETSLEISRDQLRQWMSSPDLEVQGATYLLLRESMKSLRITPPLDADEHLRFRRDYLERCIREGGEGPWSDSRYEAAWEIAGWMASVFDDPATARKVLVGLRDWLATIYREGSPVVRDALVNGTLEHLFERPKIRRFFNDWRNDPLLAGAFADASLWAREGGDSPLVGRRKPRPGRKNE
;
A
#
# COMPACT_ATOMS: atom_id res chain seq x y z
N MET A 1 -16.38 -20.14 -11.85
CA MET A 1 -15.44 -19.88 -12.97
C MET A 1 -15.97 -18.85 -13.96
N SER A 2 -17.25 -18.87 -14.35
CA SER A 2 -17.84 -17.86 -15.28
C SER A 2 -17.78 -16.41 -14.77
N ASP A 3 -17.95 -16.21 -13.46
CA ASP A 3 -18.12 -14.88 -12.83
C ASP A 3 -16.82 -14.05 -12.75
N ARG A 4 -15.70 -14.70 -12.42
CA ARG A 4 -14.36 -14.08 -12.40
C ARG A 4 -13.98 -13.54 -13.77
N HIS A 5 -14.11 -14.37 -14.80
CA HIS A 5 -13.69 -14.01 -16.16
C HIS A 5 -14.51 -12.83 -16.68
N GLN A 6 -15.83 -12.86 -16.47
CA GLN A 6 -16.70 -11.75 -16.83
C GLN A 6 -16.32 -10.46 -16.11
N SER A 7 -16.08 -10.52 -14.78
CA SER A 7 -15.68 -9.34 -14.00
C SER A 7 -14.35 -8.76 -14.48
N LEU A 8 -13.35 -9.60 -14.76
CA LEU A 8 -12.04 -9.14 -15.24
C LEU A 8 -12.11 -8.54 -16.65
N THR A 9 -12.87 -9.14 -17.56
CA THR A 9 -13.06 -8.59 -18.91
C THR A 9 -13.74 -7.22 -18.85
N GLU A 10 -14.78 -7.08 -18.02
CA GLU A 10 -15.45 -5.79 -17.84
C GLU A 10 -14.52 -4.73 -17.24
N LEU A 11 -13.74 -5.09 -16.21
CA LEU A 11 -12.75 -4.20 -15.61
C LEU A 11 -11.65 -3.80 -16.60
N GLU A 12 -11.15 -4.74 -17.40
CA GLU A 12 -10.15 -4.50 -18.44
C GLU A 12 -10.63 -3.49 -19.48
N ASP A 13 -11.87 -3.63 -19.94
CA ASP A 13 -12.48 -2.70 -20.88
C ASP A 13 -12.65 -1.31 -20.25
N LEU A 14 -13.11 -1.24 -18.99
CA LEU A 14 -13.24 0.02 -18.26
C LEU A 14 -11.88 0.71 -18.06
N ILE A 15 -10.85 0.01 -17.61
CA ILE A 15 -9.51 0.57 -17.40
C ILE A 15 -8.96 1.15 -18.72
N ARG A 16 -9.18 0.44 -19.83
CA ARG A 16 -8.77 0.88 -21.16
C ARG A 16 -9.52 2.14 -21.59
N SER A 17 -10.85 2.12 -21.51
CA SER A 17 -11.70 3.23 -21.95
C SER A 17 -11.57 4.47 -21.08
N ALA A 18 -11.20 4.33 -19.80
CA ALA A 18 -11.03 5.44 -18.86
C ALA A 18 -9.92 6.41 -19.25
N ARG A 19 -8.98 5.97 -20.10
CA ARG A 19 -7.89 6.81 -20.62
C ARG A 19 -8.34 7.75 -21.74
N GLU A 20 -9.45 7.42 -22.38
CA GLU A 20 -9.92 8.08 -23.59
C GLU A 20 -11.23 8.84 -23.37
N THR A 21 -12.07 8.37 -22.44
CA THR A 21 -13.44 8.87 -22.26
C THR A 21 -13.83 8.94 -20.79
N SER A 22 -14.86 9.74 -20.49
CA SER A 22 -15.48 9.71 -19.16
C SER A 22 -16.39 8.49 -19.07
N LEU A 23 -16.23 7.72 -18.00
CA LEU A 23 -16.98 6.52 -17.72
C LEU A 23 -17.94 6.75 -16.57
N GLU A 24 -19.07 6.05 -16.59
CA GLU A 24 -19.98 5.99 -15.46
C GLU A 24 -20.16 4.54 -15.01
N ILE A 25 -20.02 4.31 -13.70
CA ILE A 25 -20.25 3.01 -13.09
C ILE A 25 -21.20 3.16 -11.90
N SER A 26 -22.00 2.14 -11.65
CA SER A 26 -22.83 2.13 -10.45
C SER A 26 -21.99 1.84 -9.22
N ARG A 27 -22.33 2.45 -8.07
CA ARG A 27 -21.68 2.16 -6.79
C ARG A 27 -21.83 0.69 -6.39
N ASP A 28 -22.97 0.09 -6.69
CA ASP A 28 -23.26 -1.30 -6.32
C ASP A 28 -22.40 -2.27 -7.12
N GLN A 29 -22.19 -2.03 -8.42
CA GLN A 29 -21.25 -2.81 -9.23
C GLN A 29 -19.82 -2.69 -8.69
N LEU A 30 -19.39 -1.47 -8.39
CA LEU A 30 -18.07 -1.25 -7.82
C LEU A 30 -17.89 -1.98 -6.48
N ARG A 31 -18.90 -1.95 -5.61
CA ARG A 31 -18.91 -2.65 -4.32
C ARG A 31 -18.81 -4.17 -4.47
N GLN A 32 -19.46 -4.73 -5.48
CA GLN A 32 -19.36 -6.15 -5.78
C GLN A 32 -17.91 -6.51 -6.11
N TRP A 33 -17.24 -5.74 -6.96
CA TRP A 33 -15.83 -5.99 -7.26
C TRP A 33 -14.89 -5.74 -6.08
N MET A 34 -15.11 -4.66 -5.32
CA MET A 34 -14.36 -4.36 -4.09
C MET A 34 -14.47 -5.48 -3.06
N SER A 35 -15.63 -6.14 -2.99
CA SER A 35 -15.90 -7.24 -2.05
C SER A 35 -15.59 -8.63 -2.63
N SER A 36 -15.03 -8.70 -3.84
CA SER A 36 -14.75 -9.96 -4.50
C SER A 36 -13.76 -10.81 -3.68
N PRO A 37 -13.99 -12.12 -3.51
CA PRO A 37 -12.99 -13.00 -2.90
C PRO A 37 -11.76 -13.18 -3.80
N ASP A 38 -11.85 -12.84 -5.09
CA ASP A 38 -10.76 -12.97 -6.06
C ASP A 38 -9.84 -11.74 -6.01
N LEU A 39 -8.57 -11.97 -5.69
CA LEU A 39 -7.56 -10.92 -5.55
C LEU A 39 -7.28 -10.20 -6.87
N GLU A 40 -7.44 -10.86 -8.02
CA GLU A 40 -7.27 -10.22 -9.34
C GLU A 40 -8.40 -9.23 -9.62
N VAL A 41 -9.63 -9.60 -9.26
CA VAL A 41 -10.78 -8.68 -9.40
C VAL A 41 -10.60 -7.47 -8.50
N GLN A 42 -10.14 -7.66 -7.26
CA GLN A 42 -9.82 -6.55 -6.37
C GLN A 42 -8.66 -5.70 -6.91
N GLY A 43 -7.62 -6.31 -7.47
CA GLY A 43 -6.47 -5.60 -8.03
C GLY A 43 -6.83 -4.74 -9.24
N ALA A 44 -7.61 -5.29 -10.19
CA ALA A 44 -8.13 -4.52 -11.31
C ALA A 44 -9.05 -3.37 -10.83
N THR A 45 -9.86 -3.62 -9.79
CA THR A 45 -10.70 -2.58 -9.18
C THR A 45 -9.87 -1.48 -8.50
N TYR A 46 -8.82 -1.86 -7.79
CA TYR A 46 -7.87 -0.93 -7.16
C TYR A 46 -7.18 -0.07 -8.22
N LEU A 47 -6.73 -0.68 -9.32
CA LEU A 47 -6.12 0.03 -10.44
C LEU A 47 -7.09 1.02 -11.09
N LEU A 48 -8.33 0.62 -11.36
CA LEU A 48 -9.38 1.50 -11.86
C LEU A 48 -9.58 2.71 -10.95
N LEU A 49 -9.69 2.48 -9.63
CA LEU A 49 -9.82 3.56 -8.64
C LEU A 49 -8.54 4.36 -8.42
N ARG A 50 -7.38 3.91 -8.88
CA ARG A 50 -6.13 4.66 -8.76
C ARG A 50 -5.86 5.51 -10.00
N GLU A 51 -6.02 4.93 -11.19
CA GLU A 51 -5.67 5.57 -12.46
C GLU A 51 -6.82 6.40 -13.05
N SER A 52 -8.07 6.02 -12.78
CA SER A 52 -9.22 6.54 -13.52
C SER A 52 -10.10 7.49 -12.72
N MET A 53 -9.75 7.85 -11.48
CA MET A 53 -10.62 8.68 -10.61
C MET A 53 -11.05 10.03 -11.21
N LYS A 54 -10.28 10.57 -12.16
CA LYS A 54 -10.63 11.83 -12.82
C LYS A 54 -11.64 11.65 -13.96
N SER A 55 -11.66 10.47 -14.59
CA SER A 55 -12.55 10.13 -15.70
C SER A 55 -13.72 9.25 -15.28
N LEU A 56 -13.66 8.67 -14.08
CA LEU A 56 -14.67 7.78 -13.52
C LEU A 56 -15.71 8.54 -12.70
N ARG A 57 -16.97 8.49 -13.14
CA ARG A 57 -18.13 8.92 -12.36
C ARG A 57 -18.77 7.71 -11.69
N ILE A 58 -18.82 7.71 -10.37
CA ILE A 58 -19.48 6.66 -9.59
C ILE A 58 -20.85 7.18 -9.13
N THR A 59 -21.92 6.50 -9.51
CA THR A 59 -23.29 6.91 -9.20
C THR A 59 -24.01 5.84 -8.36
N PRO A 60 -24.47 6.14 -7.14
CA PRO A 60 -24.18 7.34 -6.34
C PRO A 60 -22.68 7.43 -5.95
N PRO A 61 -22.16 8.59 -5.51
CA PRO A 61 -20.75 8.74 -5.16
C PRO A 61 -20.27 7.70 -4.14
N LEU A 62 -19.04 7.21 -4.35
CA LEU A 62 -18.36 6.35 -3.40
C LEU A 62 -17.97 7.16 -2.16
N ASP A 63 -18.23 6.59 -0.99
CA ASP A 63 -17.86 7.21 0.28
C ASP A 63 -16.33 7.19 0.48
N ALA A 64 -15.78 8.25 1.08
CA ALA A 64 -14.33 8.36 1.28
C ALA A 64 -13.80 7.27 2.23
N ASP A 65 -14.53 6.97 3.31
CA ASP A 65 -14.12 5.91 4.24
C ASP A 65 -14.26 4.53 3.58
N GLU A 66 -15.23 4.35 2.69
CA GLU A 66 -15.37 3.13 1.89
C GLU A 66 -14.17 2.90 0.96
N HIS A 67 -13.72 3.92 0.25
CA HIS A 67 -12.52 3.83 -0.58
C HIS A 67 -11.27 3.53 0.27
N LEU A 68 -11.11 4.20 1.42
CA LEU A 68 -9.96 3.99 2.30
C LEU A 68 -9.95 2.58 2.91
N ARG A 69 -11.11 2.06 3.33
CA ARG A 69 -11.24 0.68 3.83
C ARG A 69 -10.83 -0.31 2.74
N PHE A 70 -11.34 -0.15 1.53
CA PHE A 70 -11.00 -1.05 0.44
C PHE A 70 -9.51 -1.03 0.08
N ARG A 71 -8.90 0.16 -0.04
CA ARG A 71 -7.45 0.26 -0.25
C ARG A 71 -6.68 -0.51 0.82
N ARG A 72 -7.02 -0.29 2.10
CA ARG A 72 -6.36 -0.96 3.22
C ARG A 72 -6.52 -2.48 3.12
N ASP A 73 -7.75 -2.94 2.94
CA ASP A 73 -8.09 -4.36 2.97
C ASP A 73 -7.48 -5.10 1.77
N TYR A 74 -7.51 -4.51 0.57
CA TYR A 74 -6.85 -5.04 -0.62
C TYR A 74 -5.32 -5.15 -0.45
N LEU A 75 -4.66 -4.07 -0.03
CA LEU A 75 -3.20 -4.09 0.15
C LEU A 75 -2.77 -5.08 1.25
N GLU A 76 -3.55 -5.20 2.33
CA GLU A 76 -3.31 -6.22 3.36
C GLU A 76 -3.43 -7.64 2.79
N ARG A 77 -4.44 -7.91 1.97
CA ARG A 77 -4.60 -9.20 1.29
C ARG A 77 -3.42 -9.49 0.36
N CYS A 78 -2.99 -8.52 -0.46
CA CYS A 78 -1.80 -8.68 -1.31
C CYS A 78 -0.55 -9.02 -0.50
N ILE A 79 -0.35 -8.39 0.66
CA ILE A 79 0.76 -8.71 1.56
C ILE A 79 0.66 -10.14 2.11
N ARG A 80 -0.52 -10.54 2.59
CA ARG A 80 -0.71 -11.83 3.26
C ARG A 80 -0.75 -13.00 2.28
N GLU A 81 -1.59 -12.90 1.26
CA GLU A 81 -1.87 -13.96 0.27
C GLU A 81 -0.81 -13.99 -0.84
N GLY A 82 -0.33 -12.81 -1.26
CA GLY A 82 0.55 -12.65 -2.42
C GLY A 82 -0.21 -12.71 -3.73
N GLY A 83 -0.10 -11.66 -4.54
CA GLY A 83 -0.57 -11.67 -5.93
C GLY A 83 0.35 -12.49 -6.83
N GLU A 84 -0.25 -13.27 -7.74
CA GLU A 84 0.47 -14.05 -8.77
C GLU A 84 -0.04 -13.72 -10.19
N GLY A 85 -1.09 -12.91 -10.31
CA GLY A 85 -1.69 -12.59 -11.60
C GLY A 85 -1.38 -11.17 -12.08
N PRO A 86 -1.80 -10.83 -13.31
CA PRO A 86 -1.51 -9.55 -13.93
C PRO A 86 -2.15 -8.34 -13.24
N TRP A 87 -3.21 -8.54 -12.45
CA TRP A 87 -3.97 -7.45 -11.84
C TRP A 87 -3.69 -7.27 -10.35
N SER A 88 -3.33 -8.34 -9.64
CA SER A 88 -3.02 -8.26 -8.21
C SER A 88 -1.57 -7.85 -7.97
N ASP A 89 -1.37 -6.94 -7.02
CA ASP A 89 -0.03 -6.56 -6.60
C ASP A 89 0.65 -7.74 -5.91
N SER A 90 1.93 -7.95 -6.23
CA SER A 90 2.79 -8.81 -5.42
C SER A 90 2.93 -8.25 -4.00
N ARG A 91 3.46 -9.07 -3.08
CA ARG A 91 3.71 -8.62 -1.69
C ARG A 91 4.56 -7.36 -1.63
N TYR A 92 5.60 -7.29 -2.44
CA TYR A 92 6.53 -6.16 -2.42
C TYR A 92 5.92 -4.90 -3.06
N GLU A 93 5.14 -5.04 -4.14
CA GLU A 93 4.40 -3.92 -4.73
C GLU A 93 3.36 -3.37 -3.74
N ALA A 94 2.59 -4.23 -3.08
CA ALA A 94 1.66 -3.80 -2.05
C ALA A 94 2.38 -3.12 -0.87
N ALA A 95 3.53 -3.65 -0.44
CA ALA A 95 4.32 -3.06 0.64
C ALA A 95 4.81 -1.64 0.27
N TRP A 96 5.22 -1.47 -0.99
CA TRP A 96 5.66 -0.20 -1.53
C TRP A 96 4.50 0.82 -1.63
N GLU A 97 3.33 0.38 -2.11
CA GLU A 97 2.12 1.20 -2.16
C GLU A 97 1.70 1.66 -0.75
N ILE A 98 1.78 0.77 0.25
CA ILE A 98 1.56 1.11 1.66
C ILE A 98 2.55 2.18 2.13
N ALA A 99 3.83 2.06 1.78
CA ALA A 99 4.85 3.03 2.16
C ALA A 99 4.53 4.42 1.60
N GLY A 100 4.20 4.50 0.31
CA GLY A 100 3.81 5.74 -0.37
C GLY A 100 2.55 6.35 0.22
N TRP A 101 1.52 5.54 0.45
CA TRP A 101 0.27 5.99 1.05
C TRP A 101 0.44 6.48 2.48
N MET A 102 1.15 5.75 3.34
CA MET A 102 1.40 6.20 4.71
C MET A 102 2.26 7.47 4.74
N ALA A 103 3.25 7.57 3.86
CA ALA A 103 4.05 8.79 3.71
C ALA A 103 3.18 9.99 3.31
N SER A 104 2.23 9.83 2.37
CA SER A 104 1.33 10.91 1.96
C SER A 104 0.39 11.32 3.08
N VAL A 105 -0.17 10.35 3.82
CA VAL A 105 -1.04 10.62 4.97
C VAL A 105 -0.29 11.32 6.10
N PHE A 106 0.99 10.96 6.31
CA PHE A 106 1.85 11.62 7.31
C PHE A 106 2.19 13.06 6.95
N ASP A 107 2.29 13.38 5.66
CA ASP A 107 2.64 14.72 5.18
C ASP A 107 1.46 15.67 5.07
N ASP A 108 0.23 15.13 5.03
CA ASP A 108 -0.97 15.95 5.05
C ASP A 108 -1.18 16.57 6.45
N PRO A 109 -1.08 17.92 6.60
CA PRO A 109 -1.28 18.58 7.88
C PRO A 109 -2.72 18.48 8.39
N ALA A 110 -3.69 18.15 7.52
CA ALA A 110 -5.08 17.92 7.92
C ALA A 110 -5.28 16.53 8.56
N THR A 111 -4.33 15.61 8.41
CA THR A 111 -4.44 14.28 8.99
C THR A 111 -4.39 14.34 10.52
N ALA A 112 -5.48 13.90 11.15
CA ALA A 112 -5.53 13.77 12.59
C ALA A 112 -4.54 12.70 13.08
N ARG A 113 -3.82 12.99 14.19
CA ARG A 113 -2.84 12.08 14.79
C ARG A 113 -3.36 10.66 15.03
N LYS A 114 -4.64 10.52 15.39
CA LYS A 114 -5.30 9.22 15.60
C LYS A 114 -5.29 8.33 14.36
N VAL A 115 -5.37 8.93 13.16
CA VAL A 115 -5.31 8.19 11.89
C VAL A 115 -3.92 7.61 11.68
N LEU A 116 -2.86 8.39 11.95
CA LEU A 116 -1.48 7.91 11.88
C LEU A 116 -1.22 6.77 12.86
N VAL A 117 -1.75 6.87 14.08
CA VAL A 117 -1.66 5.79 15.08
C VAL A 117 -2.37 4.54 14.59
N GLY A 118 -3.58 4.68 14.05
CA GLY A 118 -4.31 3.56 13.45
C GLY A 118 -3.54 2.87 12.31
N LEU A 119 -2.90 3.63 11.41
CA LEU A 119 -2.07 3.05 10.34
C LEU A 119 -0.85 2.31 10.88
N ARG A 120 -0.15 2.87 11.87
CA ARG A 120 0.99 2.21 12.52
C ARG A 120 0.54 0.92 13.21
N ASP A 121 -0.56 0.95 13.95
CA ASP A 121 -1.05 -0.20 14.70
C ASP A 121 -1.60 -1.29 13.76
N TRP A 122 -2.14 -0.90 12.60
CA TRP A 122 -2.48 -1.80 11.50
C TRP A 122 -1.24 -2.52 10.95
N LEU A 123 -0.15 -1.80 10.64
CA LEU A 123 1.12 -2.44 10.22
C LEU A 123 1.68 -3.38 11.29
N ALA A 124 1.59 -2.99 12.55
CA ALA A 124 1.99 -3.84 13.68
C ALA A 124 1.18 -5.14 13.72
N THR A 125 -0.11 -5.08 13.41
CA THR A 125 -1.00 -6.26 13.37
C THR A 125 -0.58 -7.20 12.24
N ILE A 126 -0.39 -6.69 11.02
CA ILE A 126 0.07 -7.49 9.88
C ILE A 126 1.42 -8.15 10.20
N TYR A 127 2.37 -7.42 10.80
CA TYR A 127 3.68 -7.97 11.13
C TYR A 127 3.60 -9.10 12.18
N ARG A 128 2.84 -8.90 13.26
CA ARG A 128 2.73 -9.90 14.35
C ARG A 128 2.11 -11.20 13.84
N GLU A 129 1.03 -11.09 13.08
CA GLU A 129 0.28 -12.24 12.54
C GLU A 129 0.92 -12.84 11.28
N GLY A 130 1.81 -12.09 10.63
CA GLY A 130 2.44 -12.48 9.38
C GLY A 130 3.42 -13.65 9.53
N SER A 131 3.52 -14.45 8.47
CA SER A 131 4.60 -15.41 8.27
C SER A 131 5.95 -14.69 8.05
N PRO A 132 7.09 -15.40 8.05
CA PRO A 132 8.39 -14.79 7.76
C PRO A 132 8.41 -13.99 6.44
N VAL A 133 7.83 -14.54 5.36
CA VAL A 133 7.71 -13.85 4.06
C VAL A 133 6.89 -12.55 4.15
N VAL A 134 5.82 -12.53 4.95
CA VAL A 134 5.01 -11.32 5.17
C VAL A 134 5.81 -10.27 5.94
N ARG A 135 6.52 -10.70 6.99
CA ARG A 135 7.37 -9.82 7.81
C ARG A 135 8.49 -9.21 6.99
N ASP A 136 9.16 -10.02 6.16
CA ASP A 136 10.23 -9.55 5.27
C ASP A 136 9.71 -8.54 4.24
N ALA A 137 8.55 -8.81 3.63
CA ALA A 137 7.92 -7.87 2.70
C ALA A 137 7.59 -6.53 3.37
N LEU A 138 7.06 -6.54 4.61
CA LEU A 138 6.78 -5.32 5.35
C LEU A 138 8.05 -4.56 5.74
N VAL A 139 9.11 -5.25 6.16
CA VAL A 139 10.36 -4.59 6.53
C VAL A 139 10.97 -3.94 5.29
N ASN A 140 11.24 -4.73 4.26
CA ASN A 140 12.00 -4.30 3.08
C ASN A 140 11.18 -3.39 2.17
N GLY A 141 9.89 -3.66 2.01
CA GLY A 141 9.02 -2.93 1.09
C GLY A 141 8.28 -1.75 1.72
N THR A 142 8.15 -1.70 3.06
CA THR A 142 7.43 -0.61 3.74
C THR A 142 8.29 0.15 4.75
N LEU A 143 8.75 -0.53 5.80
CA LEU A 143 9.36 0.13 6.95
C LEU A 143 10.68 0.79 6.61
N GLU A 144 11.53 0.14 5.80
CA GLU A 144 12.79 0.70 5.31
C GLU A 144 12.58 2.08 4.67
N HIS A 145 11.66 2.17 3.71
CA HIS A 145 11.33 3.42 3.01
C HIS A 145 10.73 4.47 3.94
N LEU A 146 9.81 4.07 4.83
CA LEU A 146 9.27 5.00 5.82
C LEU A 146 10.36 5.53 6.76
N PHE A 147 11.32 4.69 7.15
CA PHE A 147 12.32 5.02 8.17
C PHE A 147 13.49 5.83 7.66
N GLU A 148 13.66 5.95 6.35
CA GLU A 148 14.54 6.94 5.75
C GLU A 148 14.15 8.37 6.14
N ARG A 149 12.85 8.60 6.44
CA ARG A 149 12.31 9.88 6.89
C ARG A 149 12.40 9.96 8.42
N PRO A 150 13.25 10.84 9.00
CA PRO A 150 13.51 10.83 10.44
C PRO A 150 12.27 11.10 11.30
N LYS A 151 11.32 11.90 10.81
CA LYS A 151 10.06 12.19 11.52
C LYS A 151 9.16 10.96 11.62
N ILE A 152 9.05 10.19 10.52
CA ILE A 152 8.27 8.94 10.50
C ILE A 152 8.98 7.89 11.35
N ARG A 153 10.30 7.71 11.21
CA ARG A 153 11.04 6.77 12.09
C ARG A 153 10.85 7.06 13.58
N ARG A 154 10.89 8.34 13.99
CA ARG A 154 10.61 8.75 15.39
C ARG A 154 9.17 8.46 15.81
N PHE A 155 8.22 8.46 14.88
CA PHE A 155 6.84 8.13 15.17
C PHE A 155 6.65 6.66 15.58
N PHE A 156 7.48 5.76 15.08
CA PHE A 156 7.49 4.33 15.41
C PHE A 156 8.37 3.97 16.62
N ASN A 157 8.84 4.95 17.41
CA ASN A 157 9.86 4.71 18.44
C ASN A 157 9.41 3.76 19.56
N ASP A 158 8.10 3.59 19.75
CA ASP A 158 7.52 2.65 20.70
C ASP A 158 7.76 1.19 20.31
N TRP A 159 7.94 0.88 19.02
CA TRP A 159 8.25 -0.47 18.56
C TRP A 159 9.60 -1.00 19.08
N ARG A 160 10.52 -0.11 19.49
CA ARG A 160 11.82 -0.51 20.06
C ARG A 160 11.70 -1.34 21.34
N ASN A 161 10.62 -1.13 22.09
CA ASN A 161 10.39 -1.79 23.37
C ASN A 161 9.42 -2.97 23.24
N ASP A 162 8.88 -3.21 22.05
CA ASP A 162 7.98 -4.32 21.79
C ASP A 162 8.81 -5.59 21.48
N PRO A 163 8.59 -6.72 22.18
CA PRO A 163 9.38 -7.93 22.00
C PRO A 163 9.39 -8.51 20.58
N LEU A 164 8.34 -8.25 19.79
CA LEU A 164 8.22 -8.74 18.41
C LEU A 164 8.60 -7.67 17.38
N LEU A 165 8.26 -6.41 17.63
CA LEU A 165 8.49 -5.33 16.65
C LEU A 165 9.87 -4.69 16.74
N ALA A 166 10.61 -4.92 17.84
CA ALA A 166 11.94 -4.35 18.02
C ALA A 166 12.92 -4.77 16.92
N GLY A 167 12.84 -6.03 16.45
CA GLY A 167 13.64 -6.54 15.34
C GLY A 167 13.36 -5.77 14.05
N ALA A 168 12.11 -5.73 13.61
CA ALA A 168 11.69 -4.96 12.44
C ALA A 168 12.09 -3.48 12.51
N PHE A 169 11.97 -2.86 13.69
CA PHE A 169 12.39 -1.47 13.86
C PHE A 169 13.92 -1.32 13.65
N ALA A 170 14.71 -2.24 14.19
CA ALA A 170 16.17 -2.22 14.10
C ALA A 170 16.62 -2.42 12.64
N ASP A 171 16.07 -3.42 11.96
CA ASP A 171 16.39 -3.76 10.57
C ASP A 171 16.06 -2.59 9.63
N ALA A 172 14.83 -2.08 9.69
CA ALA A 172 14.42 -0.93 8.88
C ALA A 172 15.24 0.34 9.18
N SER A 173 15.69 0.50 10.43
CA SER A 173 16.55 1.63 10.82
C SER A 173 17.98 1.50 10.30
N LEU A 174 18.49 0.27 10.09
CA LEU A 174 19.82 0.03 9.55
C LEU A 174 19.89 0.51 8.09
N TRP A 175 18.91 0.12 7.27
CA TRP A 175 18.82 0.57 5.87
C TRP A 175 18.78 2.09 5.74
N ALA A 176 17.98 2.78 6.57
CA ALA A 176 17.90 4.23 6.58
C ALA A 176 19.26 4.93 6.83
N ARG A 177 20.17 4.26 7.56
CA ARG A 177 21.52 4.76 7.89
C ARG A 177 22.52 4.46 6.78
N GLU A 178 22.44 3.30 6.15
CA GLU A 178 23.44 2.77 5.21
C GLU A 178 23.10 3.04 3.74
N GLY A 179 21.81 3.12 3.38
CA GLY A 179 21.28 3.78 2.18
C GLY A 179 20.80 2.85 1.06
N GLY A 180 19.74 3.29 0.38
CA GLY A 180 19.23 2.79 -0.89
C GLY A 180 18.59 3.92 -1.74
N ASP A 181 18.25 3.62 -2.99
CA ASP A 181 17.53 4.54 -3.90
C ASP A 181 16.02 4.42 -3.65
N SER A 182 15.49 5.27 -2.79
CA SER A 182 14.07 5.34 -2.46
C SER A 182 13.41 6.57 -3.11
N PRO A 183 12.19 6.43 -3.66
CA PRO A 183 11.47 7.54 -4.28
C PRO A 183 11.02 8.58 -3.25
N LEU A 184 10.94 8.21 -1.96
CA LEU A 184 10.45 9.10 -0.90
C LEU A 184 11.47 10.18 -0.53
N VAL A 185 12.75 9.97 -0.84
CA VAL A 185 13.85 10.87 -0.44
C VAL A 185 14.59 11.43 -1.67
N GLY A 186 14.20 11.00 -2.88
CA GLY A 186 14.95 11.25 -4.12
C GLY A 186 16.30 10.53 -4.12
N ARG A 187 16.96 10.42 -5.28
CA ARG A 187 18.30 9.80 -5.38
C ARG A 187 19.25 10.43 -4.36
N ARG A 188 19.66 9.67 -3.34
CA ARG A 188 20.70 10.11 -2.41
C ARG A 188 22.00 10.21 -3.21
N LYS A 189 22.60 11.40 -3.29
CA LYS A 189 23.98 11.50 -3.78
C LYS A 189 24.86 10.56 -2.95
N PRO A 190 25.71 9.74 -3.58
CA PRO A 190 26.58 8.83 -2.84
C PRO A 190 27.38 9.62 -1.81
N ARG A 191 27.40 9.12 -0.57
CA ARG A 191 28.22 9.71 0.49
C ARG A 191 29.70 9.59 0.06
N PRO A 192 30.48 10.68 0.03
CA PRO A 192 31.90 10.57 -0.23
C PRO A 192 32.58 9.87 0.95
N GLY A 193 33.12 8.67 0.68
CA GLY A 193 34.21 8.05 1.42
C GLY A 193 33.89 7.49 2.82
N ARG A 194 33.76 6.17 2.91
CA ARG A 194 34.50 5.44 3.95
C ARG A 194 35.74 4.86 3.29
N LYS A 195 36.89 5.50 3.54
CA LYS A 195 38.17 4.80 3.40
C LYS A 195 38.21 3.79 4.55
N ASN A 196 38.45 2.53 4.21
CA ASN A 196 38.81 1.51 5.19
C ASN A 196 40.18 1.92 5.76
N GLU A 197 40.22 2.11 7.08
CA GLU A 197 41.44 1.88 7.88
C GLU A 197 41.31 0.51 8.54
#